data_AF-D5BV46-F1
#
_entry.id   AF-D5BV46-F1
#
_cell.length_a   1.000
_cell.length_b   1.000
_cell.length_c   1.000
_cell.angle_alpha   90.00
_cell.angle_beta   90.00
_cell.angle_gamma   90.00
#
_symmetry.space_group_name_H-M   'P 1'
#
loop_
_entity.id
_entity.type
_entity.pdbx_description
1 polymer ?
#
loop_
_entity_poly.entity_id
_entity_poly.type
_entity_poly.pdbx_seq_one_letter_code
_entity_poly.pdbx_strand_id
1 'polypeptide(L)'
;MGRNIDLIGCDMNITEEAKNILRGIPVKILDIPNRAKNILTAGGVENVLGAIETIKSGFVGMSGIGAKTISESVEKVDDLLVKIENIEPDLILNVLDPRESYFEHANGNMLQVFSPIIDLYFEKKGGNHAERNKDILCKRFNLEGEGEYTLEDIGIYYDLTRERVRQIEAKTISDLDLLLSGKLKTKKWRLD
;
A
#
# COMPACT_ATOMS: atom_id res chain seq x y z
N MET A 1 10.15 -45.87 -12.60
CA MET A 1 11.03 -45.02 -13.44
C MET A 1 10.66 -43.57 -13.14
N GLY A 2 11.39 -42.98 -12.20
CA GLY A 2 11.19 -41.59 -11.81
C GLY A 2 11.62 -40.66 -12.93
N ARG A 3 10.78 -39.67 -13.25
CA ARG A 3 11.23 -38.46 -13.91
C ARG A 3 11.41 -37.43 -12.82
N ASN A 4 12.66 -37.28 -12.39
CA ASN A 4 13.14 -36.08 -11.73
C ASN A 4 12.86 -34.93 -12.72
N ILE A 5 11.89 -34.09 -12.41
CA ILE A 5 11.78 -32.78 -13.05
C ILE A 5 12.65 -31.91 -12.15
N ASP A 6 13.89 -31.72 -12.57
CA ASP A 6 14.73 -30.68 -12.01
C ASP A 6 13.94 -29.38 -12.14
N LEU A 7 13.49 -28.87 -10.99
CA LEU A 7 12.93 -27.53 -10.86
C LEU A 7 14.05 -26.60 -11.33
N ILE A 8 13.91 -26.09 -12.55
CA ILE A 8 14.74 -25.02 -13.08
C ILE A 8 14.64 -23.89 -12.06
N GLY A 9 15.71 -23.73 -11.28
CA GLY A 9 15.86 -22.63 -10.36
C GLY A 9 15.67 -21.36 -11.17
N CYS A 10 14.62 -20.62 -10.85
CA CYS A 10 14.58 -19.24 -11.28
C CYS A 10 15.63 -18.55 -10.42
N ASP A 11 16.84 -18.36 -10.99
CA ASP A 11 17.95 -17.70 -10.32
C ASP A 11 17.54 -16.24 -10.03
N MET A 12 16.90 -16.05 -8.88
CA MET A 12 16.67 -14.73 -8.31
C MET A 12 18.04 -14.23 -7.83
N ASN A 13 18.51 -13.12 -8.39
CA ASN A 13 19.79 -12.51 -8.02
C ASN A 13 19.68 -11.77 -6.68
N ILE A 14 19.29 -12.48 -5.62
CA ILE A 14 19.12 -11.97 -4.27
C ILE A 14 19.82 -12.92 -3.28
N THR A 15 20.37 -12.36 -2.21
CA THR A 15 21.14 -13.11 -1.21
C THR A 15 20.28 -14.15 -0.49
N GLU A 16 20.90 -15.20 0.08
CA GLU A 16 20.16 -16.18 0.90
C GLU A 16 19.54 -15.55 2.16
N GLU A 17 20.16 -14.50 2.69
CA GLU A 17 19.63 -13.69 3.78
C GLU A 17 18.32 -13.00 3.36
N ALA A 18 18.31 -12.36 2.18
CA ALA A 18 17.10 -11.77 1.61
C ALA A 18 16.00 -12.82 1.41
N LYS A 19 16.34 -14.01 0.90
CA LYS A 19 15.37 -15.11 0.75
C LYS A 19 14.78 -15.54 2.09
N ASN A 20 15.58 -15.64 3.14
CA ASN A 20 15.10 -15.99 4.48
C ASN A 20 14.12 -14.95 5.04
N ILE A 21 14.40 -13.66 4.83
CA ILE A 21 13.48 -12.58 5.20
C ILE A 21 12.17 -12.69 4.43
N LEU A 22 12.23 -12.86 3.10
CA LEU A 22 11.05 -13.01 2.24
C LEU A 22 10.19 -14.24 2.56
N ARG A 23 10.77 -15.32 3.13
CA ARG A 23 10.01 -16.48 3.65
C ARG A 23 9.19 -16.13 4.88
N GLY A 24 9.66 -15.19 5.70
CA GLY A 24 8.96 -14.72 6.89
C GLY A 24 7.85 -13.71 6.61
N ILE A 25 7.83 -13.10 5.42
CA ILE A 25 6.87 -12.05 5.07
C ILE A 25 5.63 -12.66 4.39
N PRO A 26 4.40 -12.38 4.88
CA PRO A 26 3.17 -12.87 4.27
C PRO A 26 2.94 -12.40 2.82
N VAL A 27 2.44 -13.29 1.96
CA VAL A 27 2.16 -13.01 0.53
C VAL A 27 1.20 -11.83 0.31
N LYS A 28 0.31 -11.55 1.28
CA LYS A 28 -0.68 -10.47 1.20
C LYS A 28 -0.05 -9.08 1.02
N ILE A 29 1.16 -8.90 1.55
CA ILE A 29 1.91 -7.63 1.52
C ILE A 29 2.45 -7.35 0.10
N LEU A 30 2.63 -8.40 -0.70
CA LEU A 30 3.16 -8.24 -2.06
C LEU A 30 2.21 -7.40 -2.92
N ASP A 31 2.75 -6.33 -3.50
CA ASP A 31 2.02 -5.50 -4.44
C ASP A 31 1.91 -6.21 -5.80
N ILE A 32 0.86 -7.02 -5.96
CA ILE A 32 0.48 -7.71 -7.19
C ILE A 32 -1.04 -7.63 -7.39
N PRO A 33 -1.58 -7.92 -8.59
CA PRO A 33 -3.01 -7.93 -8.81
C PRO A 33 -3.75 -8.83 -7.81
N ASN A 34 -4.89 -8.37 -7.29
CA ASN A 34 -5.71 -9.14 -6.33
C ASN A 34 -6.08 -10.54 -6.83
N ARG A 35 -6.26 -10.70 -8.15
CA ARG A 35 -6.51 -12.00 -8.77
C ARG A 35 -5.32 -12.96 -8.60
N ALA A 36 -4.09 -12.48 -8.77
CA ALA A 36 -2.89 -13.26 -8.52
C ALA A 36 -2.77 -13.62 -7.04
N LYS A 37 -2.93 -12.63 -6.14
CA LYS A 37 -2.96 -12.85 -4.67
C LYS A 37 -3.94 -13.95 -4.25
N ASN A 38 -5.15 -13.91 -4.77
CA ASN A 38 -6.18 -14.91 -4.45
C ASN A 38 -5.81 -16.31 -4.95
N ILE A 39 -5.27 -16.43 -6.17
CA ILE A 39 -4.84 -17.72 -6.75
C ILE A 39 -3.66 -18.29 -5.96
N LEU A 40 -2.66 -17.47 -5.62
CA LEU A 40 -1.52 -17.87 -4.81
C LEU A 40 -1.96 -18.39 -3.44
N THR A 41 -2.82 -17.63 -2.75
CA THR A 41 -3.35 -18.02 -1.43
C THR A 41 -4.16 -19.32 -1.52
N ALA A 42 -5.01 -19.46 -2.54
CA ALA A 42 -5.78 -20.69 -2.77
C ALA A 42 -4.89 -21.89 -3.14
N GLY A 43 -3.74 -21.63 -3.76
CA GLY A 43 -2.70 -22.62 -4.09
C GLY A 43 -1.76 -22.96 -2.94
N GLY A 44 -2.00 -22.42 -1.73
CA GLY A 44 -1.17 -22.70 -0.54
C GLY A 44 0.13 -21.90 -0.46
N VAL A 45 0.27 -20.83 -1.24
CA VAL A 45 1.42 -19.93 -1.15
C VAL A 45 1.16 -18.91 -0.04
N GLU A 46 1.94 -18.98 1.04
CA GLU A 46 1.70 -18.17 2.25
C GLU A 46 2.64 -16.96 2.38
N ASN A 47 3.83 -17.01 1.75
CA ASN A 47 4.87 -16.00 1.90
C ASN A 47 5.33 -15.37 0.58
N VAL A 48 6.06 -14.25 0.67
CA VAL A 48 6.51 -13.47 -0.48
C VAL A 48 7.51 -14.26 -1.32
N LEU A 49 8.44 -15.02 -0.73
CA LEU A 49 9.39 -15.82 -1.51
C LEU A 49 8.66 -16.83 -2.41
N GLY A 50 7.76 -17.62 -1.85
CA GLY A 50 6.99 -18.60 -2.61
C GLY A 50 6.12 -17.96 -3.69
N ALA A 51 5.63 -16.73 -3.44
CA ALA A 51 4.89 -15.96 -4.43
C ALA A 51 5.79 -15.52 -5.60
N ILE A 52 6.98 -15.01 -5.32
CA ILE A 52 7.96 -14.62 -6.34
C ILE A 52 8.34 -15.84 -7.18
N GLU A 53 8.69 -16.97 -6.56
CA GLU A 53 9.04 -18.22 -7.26
C GLU A 53 7.91 -18.69 -8.18
N THR A 54 6.67 -18.68 -7.66
CA THR A 54 5.49 -19.06 -8.44
C THR A 54 5.24 -18.12 -9.62
N ILE A 55 5.34 -16.80 -9.40
CA ILE A 55 5.13 -15.80 -10.45
C ILE A 55 6.20 -15.91 -11.53
N LYS A 56 7.47 -16.06 -11.15
CA LYS A 56 8.59 -16.19 -12.09
C LYS A 56 8.55 -17.51 -12.87
N SER A 57 7.96 -18.56 -12.30
CA SER A 57 7.65 -19.78 -13.05
C SER A 57 6.52 -19.60 -14.07
N GLY A 58 5.81 -18.47 -14.05
CA GLY A 58 4.64 -18.23 -14.89
C GLY A 58 3.36 -18.87 -14.34
N PHE A 59 3.26 -19.03 -13.02
CA PHE A 59 2.14 -19.70 -12.34
C PHE A 59 1.96 -21.16 -12.76
N VAL A 60 3.06 -21.87 -13.01
CA VAL A 60 3.02 -23.30 -13.38
C VAL A 60 2.29 -24.10 -12.30
N GLY A 61 1.34 -24.93 -12.73
CA GLY A 61 0.51 -25.72 -11.81
C GLY A 61 -0.72 -25.00 -11.24
N MET A 62 -0.89 -23.70 -11.52
CA MET A 62 -2.09 -22.96 -11.12
C MET A 62 -3.06 -22.80 -12.29
N SER A 63 -4.35 -22.89 -12.00
CA SER A 63 -5.42 -22.75 -12.99
C SER A 63 -6.21 -21.46 -12.80
N GLY A 64 -6.91 -21.00 -13.84
CA GLY A 64 -7.80 -19.85 -13.75
C GLY A 64 -7.12 -18.47 -13.78
N ILE A 65 -5.82 -18.41 -14.13
CA ILE A 65 -5.10 -17.15 -14.33
C ILE A 65 -5.11 -16.73 -15.82
N GLY A 66 -5.33 -15.45 -16.08
CA GLY A 66 -5.32 -14.90 -17.43
C GLY A 66 -3.96 -14.32 -17.79
N ALA A 67 -3.62 -14.28 -19.09
CA ALA A 67 -2.34 -13.78 -19.59
C ALA A 67 -1.98 -12.37 -19.06
N LYS A 68 -2.97 -11.47 -18.96
CA LYS A 68 -2.80 -10.12 -18.40
C LYS A 68 -2.39 -10.12 -16.93
N THR A 69 -2.99 -11.00 -16.12
CA THR A 69 -2.66 -11.13 -14.69
C THR A 69 -1.25 -11.70 -14.52
N ILE A 70 -0.84 -12.64 -15.39
CA ILE A 70 0.54 -13.15 -15.40
C ILE A 70 1.50 -12.00 -15.71
N SER A 71 1.30 -11.28 -16.81
CA SER A 71 2.22 -10.21 -17.23
C SER A 71 2.37 -9.11 -16.18
N GLU A 72 1.25 -8.62 -15.63
CA GLU A 72 1.27 -7.58 -14.57
C GLU A 72 1.96 -8.09 -13.29
N SER A 73 1.80 -9.37 -12.95
CA SER A 73 2.45 -9.92 -11.75
C SER A 73 3.95 -10.06 -11.95
N VAL A 74 4.38 -10.52 -13.14
CA VAL A 74 5.80 -10.66 -13.47
C VAL A 74 6.49 -9.31 -13.48
N GLU A 75 5.89 -8.29 -14.13
CA GLU A 75 6.42 -6.92 -14.16
C GLU A 75 6.64 -6.36 -12.75
N LYS A 76 5.64 -6.47 -11.87
CA LYS A 76 5.76 -6.00 -10.49
C LYS A 76 6.79 -6.77 -9.66
N VAL A 77 6.91 -8.07 -9.88
CA VAL A 77 7.94 -8.88 -9.22
C VAL A 77 9.33 -8.50 -9.73
N ASP A 78 9.49 -8.26 -11.02
CA ASP A 78 10.77 -7.83 -11.59
C ASP A 78 11.19 -6.45 -11.03
N ASP A 79 10.26 -5.50 -10.98
CA ASP A 79 10.49 -4.18 -10.35
C ASP A 79 10.89 -4.30 -8.86
N LEU A 80 10.26 -5.22 -8.13
CA LEU A 80 10.60 -5.50 -6.73
C LEU A 80 12.00 -6.09 -6.62
N LEU A 81 12.34 -7.10 -7.44
CA LEU A 81 13.63 -7.77 -7.43
C LEU A 81 14.78 -6.76 -7.68
N VAL A 82 14.60 -5.84 -8.63
CA VAL A 82 15.55 -4.76 -8.89
C VAL A 82 15.77 -3.87 -7.67
N LYS A 83 14.70 -3.55 -6.92
CA LYS A 83 14.81 -2.72 -5.71
C LYS A 83 15.56 -3.44 -4.59
N ILE A 84 15.34 -4.74 -4.42
CA ILE A 84 15.95 -5.50 -3.31
C ILE A 84 17.36 -6.01 -3.62
N GLU A 85 17.79 -6.03 -4.89
CA GLU A 85 19.11 -6.53 -5.30
C GLU A 85 20.27 -5.79 -4.63
N ASN A 86 20.14 -4.48 -4.39
CA ASN A 86 21.21 -3.62 -3.89
C ASN A 86 20.87 -2.95 -2.53
N ILE A 87 19.89 -3.50 -1.81
CA ILE A 87 19.47 -2.99 -0.50
C ILE A 87 19.93 -3.95 0.61
N GLU A 88 20.26 -3.38 1.77
CA GLU A 88 20.57 -4.17 2.96
C GLU A 88 19.38 -5.08 3.32
N PRO A 89 19.59 -6.39 3.61
CA PRO A 89 18.50 -7.33 3.76
C PRO A 89 17.44 -6.94 4.81
N ASP A 90 17.84 -6.30 5.89
CA ASP A 90 16.97 -5.81 6.96
C ASP A 90 15.98 -4.72 6.50
N LEU A 91 16.30 -3.99 5.43
CA LEU A 91 15.44 -2.96 4.84
C LEU A 91 14.42 -3.52 3.83
N ILE A 92 14.44 -4.82 3.52
CA ILE A 92 13.52 -5.43 2.54
C ILE A 92 12.05 -5.23 2.94
N LEU A 93 11.73 -5.28 4.24
CA LEU A 93 10.36 -5.06 4.70
C LEU A 93 9.88 -3.64 4.38
N ASN A 94 10.76 -2.62 4.48
CA ASN A 94 10.43 -1.24 4.13
C ASN A 94 10.17 -1.05 2.63
N VAL A 95 10.80 -1.86 1.78
CA VAL A 95 10.57 -1.84 0.32
C VAL A 95 9.20 -2.44 -0.02
N LEU A 96 8.82 -3.51 0.69
CA LEU A 96 7.55 -4.21 0.51
C LEU A 96 6.38 -3.49 1.16
N ASP A 97 6.62 -2.89 2.32
CA ASP A 97 5.66 -2.21 3.14
C ASP A 97 6.26 -0.92 3.71
N PRO A 98 6.12 0.22 3.01
CA PRO A 98 6.68 1.48 3.48
C PRO A 98 5.96 2.01 4.72
N ARG A 99 4.84 1.39 5.16
CA ARG A 99 4.11 1.83 6.35
C ARG A 99 5.00 1.83 7.58
N GLU A 100 5.84 0.81 7.77
CA GLU A 100 6.75 0.76 8.93
C GLU A 100 7.69 1.97 8.94
N SER A 101 8.28 2.33 7.80
CA SER A 101 9.07 3.56 7.68
C SER A 101 8.27 4.81 8.08
N TYR A 102 7.02 4.97 7.63
CA TYR A 102 6.17 6.10 8.06
C TYR A 102 5.84 6.09 9.56
N PHE A 103 5.69 4.91 10.18
CA PHE A 103 5.42 4.76 11.62
C PHE A 103 6.69 4.96 12.48
N GLU A 104 7.86 4.55 12.00
CA GLU A 104 9.15 4.73 12.67
C GLU A 104 9.56 6.20 12.73
N HIS A 105 9.37 6.97 11.65
CA HIS A 105 9.62 8.41 11.65
C HIS A 105 8.76 9.17 12.67
N ALA A 106 7.59 8.63 13.01
CA ALA A 106 6.70 9.16 14.03
C ALA A 106 7.03 8.68 15.45
N ASN A 107 8.07 7.85 15.64
CA ASN A 107 8.48 7.29 16.92
C ASN A 107 7.33 6.60 17.68
N GLY A 108 6.44 5.91 16.96
CA GLY A 108 5.23 5.29 17.51
C GLY A 108 4.13 6.27 17.94
N ASN A 109 4.31 7.57 17.72
CA ASN A 109 3.31 8.58 18.00
C ASN A 109 2.31 8.66 16.84
N MET A 110 1.18 7.99 17.00
CA MET A 110 0.07 7.99 16.04
C MET A 110 -0.40 9.40 15.64
N LEU A 111 -0.23 10.41 16.51
CA LEU A 111 -0.57 11.80 16.18
C LEU A 111 0.38 12.41 15.14
N GLN A 112 1.65 12.00 15.13
CA GLN A 112 2.65 12.48 14.16
C GLN A 112 2.47 11.84 12.78
N VAL A 113 1.90 10.63 12.70
CA VAL A 113 1.60 9.94 11.43
C VAL A 113 0.36 10.50 10.74
N PHE A 114 -0.49 11.21 11.48
CA PHE A 114 -1.80 11.65 10.99
C PHE A 114 -1.69 12.66 9.83
N SER A 115 -0.76 13.61 9.91
CA SER A 115 -0.53 14.59 8.83
C SER A 115 -0.01 13.90 7.55
N PRO A 116 1.03 13.04 7.60
CA PRO A 116 1.44 12.24 6.43
C PRO A 116 0.33 11.38 5.82
N ILE A 117 -0.54 10.78 6.62
CA ILE A 117 -1.67 9.97 6.13
C ILE A 117 -2.67 10.83 5.36
N ILE A 118 -2.97 12.03 5.86
CA ILE A 118 -3.85 12.99 5.19
C ILE A 118 -3.24 13.45 3.87
N ASP A 119 -1.94 13.75 3.87
CA ASP A 119 -1.19 14.13 2.66
C ASP A 119 -1.29 13.05 1.59
N LEU A 120 -0.95 11.82 1.96
CA LEU A 120 -1.03 10.66 1.09
C LEU A 120 -2.46 10.46 0.57
N TYR A 121 -3.46 10.56 1.44
CA TYR A 121 -4.85 10.41 1.04
C TYR A 121 -5.27 11.44 -0.01
N PHE A 122 -4.93 12.72 0.17
CA PHE A 122 -5.29 13.77 -0.79
C PHE A 122 -4.49 13.71 -2.08
N GLU A 123 -3.21 13.35 -2.01
CA GLU A 123 -2.36 13.08 -3.18
C GLU A 123 -2.98 11.99 -4.06
N LYS A 124 -3.38 10.86 -3.44
CA LYS A 124 -3.92 9.71 -4.19
C LYS A 124 -5.38 9.89 -4.58
N LYS A 125 -6.19 10.64 -3.81
CA LYS A 125 -7.58 10.95 -4.17
C LYS A 125 -7.65 11.89 -5.37
N GLY A 126 -6.76 12.90 -5.42
CA GLY A 126 -6.70 13.90 -6.47
C GLY A 126 -7.98 14.76 -6.61
N GLY A 127 -7.99 15.63 -7.63
CA GLY A 127 -9.14 16.46 -8.00
C GLY A 127 -9.00 17.94 -7.61
N ASN A 128 -9.82 18.80 -8.24
CA ASN A 128 -9.71 20.26 -8.20
C ASN A 128 -9.88 20.90 -6.80
N HIS A 129 -10.27 20.13 -5.79
CA HIS A 129 -10.51 20.62 -4.43
C HIS A 129 -9.68 19.89 -3.38
N ALA A 130 -8.70 19.07 -3.79
CA ALA A 130 -7.90 18.27 -2.85
C ALA A 130 -7.13 19.17 -1.87
N GLU A 131 -6.41 20.18 -2.38
CA GLU A 131 -5.63 21.11 -1.54
C GLU A 131 -6.53 21.90 -0.58
N ARG A 132 -7.62 22.50 -1.08
CA ARG A 132 -8.57 23.22 -0.22
C ARG A 132 -9.16 22.32 0.86
N ASN A 133 -9.60 21.11 0.49
CA ASN A 133 -10.23 20.20 1.45
C ASN A 133 -9.22 19.68 2.49
N LYS A 134 -7.95 19.50 2.08
CA LYS A 134 -6.85 19.20 2.99
C LYS A 134 -6.66 20.34 3.99
N ASP A 135 -6.52 21.57 3.51
CA ASP A 135 -6.33 22.73 4.38
C ASP A 135 -7.50 22.94 5.35
N ILE A 136 -8.74 22.77 4.88
CA ILE A 136 -9.94 22.79 5.74
C ILE A 136 -9.78 21.82 6.92
N LEU A 137 -9.26 20.60 6.69
CA LEU A 137 -9.03 19.63 7.76
C LEU A 137 -7.86 20.02 8.67
N CYS A 138 -6.75 20.46 8.09
CA CYS A 138 -5.60 20.92 8.86
C CYS A 138 -5.99 22.03 9.84
N LYS A 139 -6.75 23.03 9.36
CA LYS A 139 -7.27 24.13 10.19
C LYS A 139 -8.32 23.69 11.21
N ARG A 140 -9.20 22.75 10.83
CA ARG A 140 -10.25 22.28 11.74
C ARG A 140 -9.72 21.49 12.93
N PHE A 141 -8.68 20.69 12.71
CA PHE A 141 -8.09 19.79 13.70
C PHE A 141 -6.72 20.24 14.20
N ASN A 142 -6.30 21.47 13.85
CA ASN A 142 -5.03 22.05 14.26
C ASN A 142 -3.82 21.15 13.96
N LEU A 143 -3.79 20.54 12.77
CA LEU A 143 -2.74 19.57 12.42
C LEU A 143 -1.40 20.23 12.08
N GLU A 144 -1.40 21.54 11.83
CA GLU A 144 -0.22 22.33 11.51
C GLU A 144 0.21 23.27 12.65
N GLY A 145 -0.50 23.24 13.79
CA GLY A 145 -0.16 24.05 14.97
C GLY A 145 -0.54 25.53 14.87
N GLU A 146 -1.32 25.94 13.86
CA GLU A 146 -1.79 27.32 13.66
C GLU A 146 -3.01 27.71 14.53
N GLY A 147 -3.58 26.75 15.27
CA GLY A 147 -4.80 26.90 16.07
C GLY A 147 -6.02 26.22 15.44
N GLU A 148 -7.04 25.96 16.26
CA GLU A 148 -8.30 25.37 15.80
C GLU A 148 -9.24 26.45 15.25
N TYR A 149 -9.77 26.22 14.05
CA TYR A 149 -10.79 27.06 13.44
C TYR A 149 -12.18 26.43 13.55
N THR A 150 -13.21 27.26 13.75
CA THR A 150 -14.60 26.77 13.73
C THR A 150 -15.08 26.50 12.30
N LEU A 151 -16.18 25.75 12.15
CA LEU A 151 -16.81 25.55 10.85
C LEU A 151 -17.23 26.87 10.20
N GLU A 152 -17.67 27.82 11.02
CA GLU A 152 -18.02 29.18 10.63
C GLU A 152 -16.79 29.97 10.16
N ASP A 153 -15.68 29.95 10.90
CA ASP A 153 -14.45 30.67 10.53
C ASP A 153 -13.90 30.17 9.18
N ILE A 154 -13.85 28.84 9.02
CA ILE A 154 -13.41 28.20 7.77
C ILE A 154 -14.38 28.52 6.63
N GLY A 155 -15.68 28.56 6.92
CA GLY A 155 -16.70 28.93 5.95
C GLY A 155 -16.49 30.34 5.42
N ILE A 156 -16.23 31.30 6.31
CA ILE A 156 -15.91 32.68 5.94
C ILE A 156 -14.62 32.73 5.11
N TYR A 157 -13.57 32.03 5.53
CA TYR A 157 -12.26 32.04 4.85
C TYR A 157 -12.34 31.51 3.41
N TYR A 158 -13.14 30.48 3.17
CA TYR A 158 -13.25 29.80 1.86
C TYR A 158 -14.48 30.19 1.03
N ASP A 159 -15.26 31.17 1.47
CA ASP A 159 -16.56 31.52 0.90
C ASP A 159 -17.49 30.29 0.75
N LEU A 160 -17.57 29.51 1.83
CA LEU A 160 -18.40 28.33 1.96
C LEU A 160 -19.40 28.51 3.09
N THR A 161 -20.56 27.87 2.97
CA THR A 161 -21.46 27.76 4.12
C THR A 161 -20.84 26.86 5.17
N ARG A 162 -21.13 27.14 6.44
CA ARG A 162 -20.81 26.27 7.58
C ARG A 162 -21.18 24.80 7.32
N GLU A 163 -22.36 24.57 6.75
CA GLU A 163 -22.84 23.23 6.41
C GLU A 163 -21.99 22.58 5.32
N ARG A 164 -21.50 23.36 4.35
CA ARG A 164 -20.59 22.85 3.33
C ARG A 164 -19.24 22.42 3.91
N VAL A 165 -18.69 23.18 4.86
CA VAL A 165 -17.48 22.80 5.59
C VAL A 165 -17.71 21.50 6.38
N ARG A 166 -18.84 21.41 7.10
CA ARG A 166 -19.22 20.20 7.86
C ARG A 166 -19.32 18.96 6.97
N GLN A 167 -19.85 19.10 5.75
CA GLN A 167 -19.93 18.00 4.78
C GLN A 167 -18.56 17.53 4.30
N ILE A 168 -17.62 18.46 4.06
CA ILE A 168 -16.25 18.14 3.65
C ILE A 168 -15.53 17.40 4.78
N GLU A 169 -15.66 17.89 6.01
CA GLU A 169 -15.13 17.26 7.23
C GLU A 169 -15.67 15.83 7.38
N ALA A 170 -16.98 15.67 7.47
CA ALA A 170 -17.62 14.38 7.70
C ALA A 170 -17.28 13.35 6.59
N LYS A 171 -17.26 13.79 5.33
CA LYS A 171 -16.89 12.93 4.21
C LYS A 171 -15.44 12.46 4.32
N THR A 172 -14.53 13.36 4.65
CA THR A 172 -13.11 13.01 4.68
C THR A 172 -12.76 12.15 5.90
N ILE A 173 -13.33 12.45 7.07
CA ILE A 173 -13.19 11.59 8.25
C ILE A 173 -13.70 10.18 7.96
N SER A 174 -14.87 10.06 7.33
CA SER A 174 -15.40 8.76 6.94
C SER A 174 -14.51 8.03 5.95
N ASP A 175 -13.94 8.73 4.97
CA ASP A 175 -13.01 8.13 4.01
C ASP A 175 -11.71 7.69 4.71
N LEU A 176 -11.19 8.46 5.67
CA LEU A 176 -10.00 8.14 6.46
C LEU A 176 -10.23 6.95 7.40
N ASP A 177 -11.40 6.85 8.04
CA ASP A 177 -11.77 5.67 8.86
C ASP A 177 -11.80 4.40 8.01
N LEU A 178 -12.42 4.47 6.83
CA LEU A 178 -12.40 3.36 5.87
C LEU A 178 -10.99 3.05 5.38
N LEU A 179 -10.15 4.06 5.21
CA LEU A 179 -8.76 3.92 4.78
C LEU A 179 -7.94 3.16 5.83
N LEU A 180 -8.00 3.63 7.08
CA LEU A 180 -7.26 3.05 8.22
C LEU A 180 -7.75 1.66 8.59
N SER A 181 -9.04 1.37 8.39
CA SER A 181 -9.61 0.03 8.58
C SER A 181 -9.42 -0.91 7.38
N GLY A 182 -8.76 -0.47 6.30
CA GLY A 182 -8.53 -1.26 5.08
C GLY A 182 -9.80 -1.53 4.25
N LYS A 183 -10.91 -0.86 4.56
CA LYS A 183 -12.23 -1.06 3.92
C LYS A 183 -12.49 -0.07 2.79
N LEU A 184 -11.62 0.92 2.58
CA LEU A 184 -11.81 1.93 1.54
C LEU A 184 -11.75 1.30 0.14
N LYS A 185 -12.89 1.29 -0.54
CA LYS A 185 -13.01 0.83 -1.93
C LYS A 185 -12.69 1.97 -2.90
N THR A 186 -11.41 2.19 -3.20
CA THR A 186 -11.05 3.05 -4.34
C THR A 186 -10.81 2.22 -5.61
N LYS A 187 -11.02 2.83 -6.78
CA LYS A 187 -10.74 2.20 -8.08
C LYS A 187 -9.25 2.23 -8.45
N LYS A 188 -8.43 3.06 -7.80
CA LYS A 188 -7.05 3.37 -8.22
C LYS A 188 -5.96 2.96 -7.22
N TRP A 189 -6.27 2.80 -5.94
CA TRP A 189 -5.27 2.48 -4.89
C TRP A 189 -5.92 1.99 -3.58
N ARG A 190 -5.15 1.34 -2.73
CA ARG A 190 -5.53 0.89 -1.38
C ARG A 190 -4.30 0.94 -0.46
N LEU A 191 -4.51 1.09 0.84
CA LEU A 191 -3.49 0.88 1.89
C LEU A 191 -3.64 -0.53 2.47
N ASP A 192 -3.70 -1.56 1.62
CA ASP A 192 -3.62 -2.96 2.05
C ASP A 192 -2.16 -3.40 2.25
#